data_AF-C0CR19-F1
#
_entry.id   AF-C0CR19-F1
#
_cell.length_a   1.000
_cell.length_b   1.000
_cell.length_c   1.000
_cell.angle_alpha   90.00
_cell.angle_beta   90.00
_cell.angle_gamma   90.00
#
_symmetry.space_group_name_H-M   'P 1'
#
loop_
_entity.id
_entity.type
_entity.pdbx_description
1 polymer ?
#
loop_
_entity_poly.entity_id
_entity_poly.type
_entity_poly.pdbx_seq_one_letter_code
_entity_poly.pdbx_strand_id
1 'polypeptide(L)'
;MRLIDADKIDFKKVFGGNSEFARDIIDGAKSLIDSQPTAFDKKKVIEELKSLAEDSRKYWNEFDDEDAFGEMNAYTRAIEIVEKGGI
;
A
#
# COMPACT_ATOMS: atom_id res chain seq x y z
N MET A 1 7.60 3.27 -11.44
CA MET A 1 6.25 2.67 -11.35
C MET A 1 5.33 3.70 -10.70
N ARG A 2 4.08 3.85 -11.18
CA ARG A 2 3.09 4.74 -10.54
C ARG A 2 2.21 3.89 -9.63
N LEU A 3 1.95 4.35 -8.40
CA LEU A 3 0.95 3.74 -7.53
C LEU A 3 -0.41 4.29 -7.91
N ILE A 4 -1.36 3.40 -8.20
CA ILE A 4 -2.74 3.76 -8.53
C ILE A 4 -3.67 3.08 -7.54
N ASP A 5 -4.70 3.80 -7.12
CA ASP A 5 -5.83 3.22 -6.41
C ASP A 5 -6.79 2.66 -7.48
N ALA A 6 -6.60 1.38 -7.80
CA ALA A 6 -7.36 0.70 -8.84
C ALA A 6 -8.87 0.70 -8.58
N ASP A 7 -9.27 0.72 -7.31
CA ASP A 7 -10.67 0.72 -6.88
C ASP A 7 -11.36 2.06 -7.18
N LYS A 8 -10.59 3.13 -7.36
CA LYS A 8 -11.11 4.47 -7.74
C LYS A 8 -11.26 4.68 -9.24
N ILE A 9 -10.96 3.68 -10.08
CA ILE A 9 -11.11 3.81 -11.52
C ILE A 9 -12.60 3.80 -11.90
N ASP A 10 -13.10 4.94 -12.39
CA ASP A 10 -14.45 5.05 -12.95
C ASP A 10 -14.48 4.53 -14.39
N PHE A 11 -14.65 3.22 -14.54
CA PHE A 11 -14.72 2.59 -15.84
C PHE A 11 -15.91 3.06 -16.70
N LYS A 12 -16.99 3.59 -16.09
CA LYS A 12 -18.14 4.11 -16.83
C LYS A 12 -17.79 5.38 -17.59
N LYS A 13 -16.90 6.22 -17.04
CA LYS A 13 -16.35 7.39 -17.75
C LYS A 13 -15.47 7.00 -18.93
N VAL A 14 -14.77 5.87 -18.85
CA VAL A 14 -13.81 5.43 -19.88
C VAL A 14 -14.53 4.76 -21.05
N PHE A 15 -15.48 3.86 -20.77
CA PHE A 15 -16.14 3.05 -21.81
C PHE A 15 -17.52 3.56 -22.22
N GLY A 16 -18.04 4.62 -21.59
CA GLY A 16 -19.09 5.47 -22.16
C GLY A 16 -20.46 4.82 -22.37
N GLY A 17 -20.91 3.91 -21.51
CA GLY A 17 -22.28 3.38 -21.65
C GLY A 17 -22.67 2.27 -20.68
N ASN A 18 -23.97 1.96 -20.69
CA ASN A 18 -24.59 0.85 -19.94
C ASN A 18 -24.93 -0.37 -20.84
N SER A 19 -24.42 -0.39 -22.08
CA SER A 19 -24.66 -1.50 -23.02
C SER A 19 -24.02 -2.79 -22.51
N GLU A 20 -24.53 -3.93 -22.99
CA GLU A 20 -23.99 -5.25 -22.66
C GLU A 20 -22.50 -5.36 -23.06
N PHE A 21 -22.15 -4.90 -24.27
CA PHE A 21 -20.77 -4.79 -24.71
C PHE A 21 -19.89 -3.94 -23.78
N ALA A 22 -20.39 -2.81 -23.28
CA ALA A 22 -19.62 -1.99 -22.33
C ALA A 22 -19.39 -2.70 -20.99
N ARG A 23 -20.36 -3.51 -20.52
CA ARG A 23 -20.20 -4.31 -19.30
C ARG A 23 -19.13 -5.37 -19.46
N ASP A 24 -19.13 -6.09 -20.57
CA ASP A 24 -18.12 -7.13 -20.86
C ASP A 24 -16.70 -6.56 -20.85
N ILE A 25 -16.52 -5.38 -21.45
CA ILE A 25 -15.23 -4.68 -21.46
C ILE A 25 -14.82 -4.23 -20.06
N ILE A 26 -15.75 -3.72 -19.25
CA ILE A 26 -15.48 -3.30 -17.86
C ILE A 26 -15.05 -4.50 -17.00
N ASP A 27 -15.74 -5.62 -17.12
CA ASP A 27 -15.44 -6.82 -16.34
C ASP A 27 -14.10 -7.45 -16.78
N GLY A 28 -13.80 -7.41 -18.08
CA GLY A 28 -12.48 -7.78 -18.60
C GLY A 28 -11.37 -6.86 -18.10
N ALA A 29 -11.60 -5.55 -18.03
CA ALA A 29 -10.62 -4.59 -17.52
C ALA A 29 -10.33 -4.78 -16.03
N LYS A 30 -11.36 -5.03 -15.21
CA LYS A 30 -11.18 -5.38 -13.78
C LYS A 30 -10.37 -6.66 -13.61
N SER A 31 -10.76 -7.71 -14.34
CA SER A 31 -10.05 -9.00 -14.31
C SER A 31 -8.58 -8.85 -14.71
N LEU A 32 -8.27 -8.00 -15.69
CA LEU A 32 -6.90 -7.68 -16.08
C LEU A 32 -6.13 -7.03 -14.92
N ILE A 33 -6.71 -6.03 -14.26
CA ILE A 33 -6.08 -5.34 -13.13
C ILE A 33 -5.84 -6.30 -11.97
N ASP A 34 -6.83 -7.11 -11.61
CA ASP A 34 -6.74 -8.10 -10.53
C ASP A 34 -5.67 -9.17 -10.80
N SER A 35 -5.38 -9.44 -12.08
CA SER A 35 -4.31 -10.37 -12.49
C SER A 35 -2.90 -9.78 -12.50
N GLN A 36 -2.77 -8.45 -12.39
CA GLN A 36 -1.45 -7.82 -12.37
C GLN A 36 -0.76 -8.07 -11.02
N PRO A 37 0.58 -8.23 -11.00
CA PRO A 37 1.31 -8.27 -9.76
C PRO A 37 1.16 -6.95 -9.01
N THR A 38 1.10 -7.00 -7.69
CA THR A 38 1.14 -5.79 -6.87
C THR A 38 2.51 -5.12 -6.99
N ALA A 39 2.53 -3.79 -6.88
CA ALA A 39 3.76 -3.00 -6.92
C ALA A 39 4.78 -3.41 -5.84
N PHE A 40 4.27 -3.87 -4.69
CA PHE A 40 5.05 -4.41 -3.59
C PHE A 40 4.20 -5.42 -2.82
N ASP A 41 4.87 -6.31 -2.08
CA ASP A 41 4.23 -7.22 -1.14
C ASP A 41 3.97 -6.45 0.17
N LYS A 42 2.72 -6.01 0.35
CA LYS A 42 2.29 -5.26 1.53
C LYS A 42 2.67 -5.95 2.84
N LYS A 43 2.57 -7.28 2.90
CA LYS A 43 2.85 -8.03 4.12
C LYS A 43 4.34 -8.00 4.43
N LYS A 44 5.20 -8.25 3.44
CA LYS A 44 6.66 -8.19 3.62
C LYS A 44 7.13 -6.79 4.03
N VAL A 45 6.58 -5.74 3.41
CA VAL A 45 6.90 -4.36 3.77
C VAL A 45 6.54 -4.08 5.23
N ILE A 46 5.35 -4.50 5.68
CA ILE A 46 4.94 -4.34 7.09
C ILE A 46 5.84 -5.15 8.04
N GLU A 47 6.21 -6.37 7.68
CA GLU A 47 7.10 -7.22 8.48
C GLU A 47 8.49 -6.59 8.63
N GLU A 48 9.06 -6.05 7.56
CA GLU A 48 10.34 -5.35 7.56
C GLU A 48 10.29 -4.08 8.43
N LEU A 49 9.26 -3.25 8.26
CA LEU A 49 9.07 -2.05 9.09
C LEU A 49 8.89 -2.37 10.58
N LYS A 50 8.20 -3.48 10.91
CA LYS A 50 8.07 -3.95 12.30
C LYS A 50 9.40 -4.37 12.88
N SER A 51 10.24 -5.05 12.10
CA SER A 51 11.60 -5.41 12.53
C SER A 51 12.43 -4.17 12.82
N LEU A 52 12.42 -3.19 11.92
CA LEU A 52 13.15 -1.92 12.08
C LEU A 52 12.66 -1.14 13.31
N ALA A 53 11.34 -1.07 13.53
CA ALA A 53 10.78 -0.43 14.71
C ALA A 53 11.24 -1.10 16.01
N GLU A 54 11.29 -2.44 16.04
CA GLU A 54 11.74 -3.19 17.20
C GLU A 54 13.25 -3.02 17.46
N ASP A 55 14.07 -2.94 16.41
CA ASP A 55 15.50 -2.71 16.54
C ASP A 55 15.79 -1.29 17.08
N SER A 56 15.14 -0.25 16.54
CA SER A 56 15.26 1.12 17.07
C SER A 56 14.73 1.21 18.50
N ARG A 57 13.65 0.49 18.84
CA ARG A 57 13.14 0.43 20.21
C ARG A 57 14.16 -0.17 21.19
N LYS A 58 14.82 -1.26 20.82
CA LYS A 58 15.87 -1.89 21.65
C LYS A 58 17.03 -0.93 21.87
N TYR A 59 17.48 -0.25 20.82
CA TYR A 59 18.57 0.72 20.90
C TYR A 59 18.22 1.89 21.82
N TRP A 60 17.03 2.49 21.67
CA TRP A 60 16.54 3.53 22.57
C TRP A 60 16.50 3.04 24.03
N ASN A 61 15.98 1.84 24.30
CA ASN A 61 15.94 1.31 25.68
C ASN A 61 17.33 1.09 26.30
N GLU A 62 18.35 0.79 25.49
CA GLU A 62 19.72 0.53 25.96
C GLU A 62 20.50 1.82 26.19
N PHE A 63 20.32 2.81 25.31
CA PHE A 63 21.17 4.00 25.27
C PHE A 63 20.45 5.32 25.56
N ASP A 64 19.12 5.31 25.73
CA ASP A 64 18.26 6.50 25.83
C ASP A 64 18.48 7.48 24.67
N ASP A 65 18.70 6.93 23.48
CA ASP A 65 18.99 7.68 22.26
C ASP A 65 17.70 8.22 21.63
N GLU A 66 17.57 9.55 21.58
CA GLU A 66 16.38 10.22 21.04
C GLU A 66 16.20 10.01 19.53
N ASP A 67 17.29 9.82 18.78
CA ASP A 67 17.21 9.55 17.33
C ASP A 67 16.57 8.18 17.10
N ALA A 68 16.97 7.16 17.87
CA ALA A 68 16.36 5.83 17.83
C ALA A 68 14.87 5.85 18.23
N PHE A 69 14.48 6.69 19.20
CA PHE A 69 13.06 6.90 19.50
C PHE A 69 12.31 7.52 18.32
N GLY A 70 12.92 8.50 17.64
CA GLY A 70 12.40 9.11 16.42
C GLY A 70 12.20 8.11 15.27
N GLU A 71 13.21 7.26 15.03
CA GLU A 71 13.16 6.20 14.02
C GLU A 71 12.04 5.20 14.28
N MET A 72 11.90 4.70 15.52
CA MET A 72 10.82 3.79 15.91
C MET A 72 9.44 4.38 15.58
N ASN A 73 9.23 5.66 15.89
CA ASN A 73 7.98 6.35 15.60
C ASN A 73 7.76 6.53 14.08
N ALA A 74 8.81 6.80 13.33
CA ALA A 74 8.74 6.90 11.87
C ALA A 74 8.34 5.57 11.22
N TYR A 75 8.93 4.45 11.63
CA TYR A 75 8.55 3.12 11.16
C TYR A 75 7.12 2.77 11.53
N THR A 76 6.70 3.08 12.76
CA THR A 76 5.31 2.89 13.21
C THR A 76 4.34 3.67 12.32
N ARG A 77 4.65 4.94 12.03
CA ARG A 77 3.82 5.77 11.14
C ARG A 77 3.80 5.24 9.70
N ALA A 78 4.94 4.74 9.20
CA ALA A 78 5.03 4.13 7.88
C ALA A 78 4.14 2.88 7.77
N ILE A 79 4.10 2.04 8.81
CA ILE A 79 3.19 0.88 8.87
C ILE A 79 1.74 1.33 8.69
N GLU A 80 1.28 2.35 9.43
CA GLU A 80 -0.09 2.86 9.31
C GLU A 80 -0.43 3.35 7.90
N ILE A 81 0.51 4.01 7.23
CA ILE A 81 0.34 4.50 5.85
C ILE A 81 0.19 3.31 4.88
N VAL A 82 1.07 2.32 5.01
CA VAL A 82 1.03 1.11 4.17
C VAL A 82 -0.26 0.31 4.42
N GLU A 83 -0.72 0.22 5.68
CA GLU A 83 -1.99 -0.42 6.03
C GLU A 83 -3.19 0.26 5.37
N LYS A 84 -3.19 1.59 5.29
CA LYS A 84 -4.23 2.40 4.62
C LYS A 84 -4.13 2.37 3.09
N GLY A 85 -3.07 1.78 2.53
CA GLY A 85 -2.85 1.73 1.08
C GLY A 85 -2.25 3.01 0.50
N GLY A 86 -1.70 3.90 1.33
CA GLY A 86 -1.15 5.19 0.92
C GLY A 86 -1.56 6.35 1.82
N ILE A 87 -1.20 7.56 1.39
CA ILE A 87 -1.59 8.85 2.01
C ILE A 87 -2.85 9.37 1.33
#